data_AF-A0AAV3KAK3-F1
#
_entry.id   AF-A0AAV3KAK3-F1
#
_cell.length_a   1.000
_cell.length_b   1.000
_cell.length_c   1.000
_cell.angle_alpha   90.00
_cell.angle_beta   90.00
_cell.angle_gamma   90.00
#
_symmetry.space_group_name_H-M   'P 1'
#
loop_
_entity.id
_entity.type
_entity.pdbx_description
1 polymer ?
#
loop_
_entity_poly.entity_id
_entity_poly.type
_entity_poly.pdbx_seq_one_letter_code
_entity_poly.pdbx_strand_id
1 'polypeptide(L)'
;MFGKGGLGNLMKQAQQMQEKMQKAQEEIASLEVTGESGAGLVKVTINGAHNCRRVEIDPSLMEDDKEMLEDLIAAAFNDAARRIAEVQQEKNGVGFQRYSAAARLQDAVLMQTSPLLESLMEALRCLPGVGPKSAQRMAFHLLQRDRSGGMRLAQALTRAMSEIGHCADCRTFTEQDICTICANPRRQQNGQICVVESPADIHAIEQTGQFAGRYFVLMGHLSPLDGIGPGDIGLDRLEERLATETISEVILATNPTVEGDATANYIAELCAEHGIMASRIAHGVPVGGELEMVDGTTLSHSLAGRHPIRF
;
A
#
# COMPACT_ATOMS: atom_id res chain seq x y z
N MET A 1 -41.87 -35.90 -74.34
CA MET A 1 -40.39 -35.96 -74.18
C MET A 1 -40.08 -35.64 -72.73
N PHE A 2 -39.62 -36.62 -71.95
CA PHE A 2 -39.20 -36.42 -70.56
C PHE A 2 -37.76 -35.87 -70.54
N GLY A 3 -37.58 -34.62 -70.15
CA GLY A 3 -36.28 -33.96 -70.03
C GLY A 3 -35.50 -34.46 -68.82
N LYS A 4 -34.61 -35.43 -69.04
CA LYS A 4 -33.55 -35.83 -68.10
C LYS A 4 -32.57 -34.67 -67.89
N GLY A 5 -32.72 -33.90 -66.82
CA GLY A 5 -31.78 -32.81 -66.50
C GLY A 5 -31.85 -32.22 -65.10
N GLY A 6 -32.93 -32.44 -64.34
CA GLY A 6 -33.14 -31.79 -63.03
C GLY A 6 -32.33 -32.35 -61.86
N LEU A 7 -32.03 -33.65 -61.83
CA LEU A 7 -31.36 -34.28 -60.68
C LEU A 7 -29.83 -34.01 -60.63
N GLY A 8 -29.18 -33.86 -61.78
CA GLY A 8 -27.71 -33.70 -61.84
C GLY A 8 -27.22 -32.33 -61.33
N ASN A 9 -28.01 -31.26 -61.54
CA ASN A 9 -27.67 -29.93 -61.05
C ASN A 9 -27.95 -29.77 -59.55
N LEU A 10 -28.96 -30.47 -59.02
CA LEU A 10 -29.27 -30.51 -57.58
C LEU A 10 -28.20 -31.27 -56.77
N MET A 11 -27.69 -32.40 -57.29
CA MET A 11 -26.55 -33.10 -56.66
C MET A 11 -25.27 -32.27 -56.68
N LYS A 12 -24.97 -31.56 -57.78
CA LYS A 12 -23.82 -30.64 -57.82
C LYS A 12 -23.95 -29.48 -56.84
N GLN A 13 -25.16 -28.93 -56.66
CA GLN A 13 -25.39 -27.91 -55.64
C GLN A 13 -25.25 -28.46 -54.21
N ALA A 14 -25.76 -29.67 -53.93
CA ALA A 14 -25.60 -30.31 -52.63
C ALA A 14 -24.13 -30.63 -52.32
N GLN A 15 -23.37 -31.11 -53.30
CA GLN A 15 -21.95 -31.44 -53.16
C GLN A 15 -21.09 -30.17 -52.98
N GLN A 16 -21.38 -29.09 -53.71
CA GLN A 16 -20.73 -27.79 -53.51
C GLN A 16 -21.10 -27.14 -52.16
N MET A 17 -22.32 -27.34 -51.68
CA MET A 17 -22.74 -26.90 -50.35
C MET A 17 -22.03 -27.69 -49.25
N GLN A 18 -21.85 -29.00 -49.42
CA GLN A 18 -21.11 -29.86 -48.49
C GLN A 18 -19.63 -29.49 -48.41
N GLU A 19 -18.94 -29.30 -49.54
CA GLU A 19 -17.52 -28.88 -49.54
C GLU A 19 -17.34 -27.49 -48.91
N LYS A 20 -18.25 -26.55 -49.18
CA LYS A 20 -18.22 -25.22 -48.56
C LYS A 20 -18.48 -25.29 -47.05
N MET A 21 -19.39 -26.16 -46.61
CA MET A 21 -19.67 -26.38 -45.20
C MET A 21 -18.48 -27.02 -44.47
N GLN A 22 -17.78 -27.96 -45.11
CA GLN A 22 -16.60 -28.61 -44.56
C GLN A 22 -15.42 -27.64 -44.42
N LYS A 23 -15.13 -26.83 -45.45
CA LYS A 23 -14.09 -25.78 -45.38
C LYS A 23 -14.41 -24.71 -44.33
N ALA A 24 -15.66 -24.28 -44.22
CA ALA A 24 -16.08 -23.33 -43.20
C ALA A 24 -15.94 -23.89 -41.78
N GLN A 25 -16.24 -25.18 -41.58
CA GLN A 25 -16.04 -25.85 -40.28
C GLN A 25 -14.55 -25.97 -39.91
N GLU A 26 -13.66 -26.23 -40.87
CA GLU A 26 -12.20 -26.30 -40.66
C GLU A 26 -11.59 -24.91 -40.33
N GLU A 27 -12.05 -23.85 -41.00
CA GLU A 27 -11.62 -22.48 -40.70
C GLU A 27 -12.06 -22.02 -39.31
N ILE A 28 -13.25 -22.44 -38.86
CA ILE A 28 -13.73 -22.17 -37.49
C ILE A 28 -12.92 -22.96 -36.46
N ALA A 29 -12.57 -24.22 -36.75
CA ALA A 29 -11.81 -25.08 -35.83
C ALA A 29 -10.34 -24.63 -35.64
N SER A 30 -9.78 -23.92 -36.61
CA SER A 30 -8.41 -23.40 -36.58
C SER A 30 -8.29 -21.97 -36.06
N LEU A 31 -9.40 -21.27 -35.84
CA LEU A 31 -9.41 -19.96 -35.22
C LEU A 31 -8.90 -20.05 -33.78
N GLU A 32 -7.91 -19.22 -33.44
CA GLU A 32 -7.36 -19.10 -32.09
C GLU A 32 -7.88 -17.86 -31.39
N VAL A 33 -8.19 -18.01 -30.10
CA VAL A 33 -8.66 -16.94 -29.24
C VAL A 33 -7.95 -17.04 -27.90
N THR A 34 -7.50 -15.90 -27.41
CA THR A 34 -6.82 -15.79 -26.11
C THR A 34 -7.79 -15.22 -25.09
N GLY A 35 -7.93 -15.92 -23.97
CA GLY A 35 -8.57 -15.43 -22.76
C GLY A 35 -7.53 -15.04 -21.72
N GLU A 36 -7.91 -14.12 -20.84
CA GLU A 36 -7.01 -13.53 -19.86
C GLU A 36 -7.62 -13.57 -18.44
N SER A 37 -6.77 -13.71 -17.43
CA SER A 37 -7.17 -13.60 -16.01
C SER A 37 -6.08 -12.90 -15.18
N GLY A 38 -6.44 -12.46 -13.97
CA GLY A 38 -5.51 -11.80 -13.06
C GLY A 38 -4.90 -10.51 -13.63
N ALA A 39 -5.69 -9.68 -14.31
CA ALA A 39 -5.21 -8.48 -15.03
C ALA A 39 -4.15 -8.75 -16.12
N GLY A 40 -4.24 -9.92 -16.78
CA GLY A 40 -3.36 -10.31 -17.88
C GLY A 40 -2.12 -11.11 -17.46
N LEU A 41 -2.01 -11.45 -16.17
CA LEU A 41 -0.92 -12.26 -15.64
C LEU A 41 -1.01 -13.73 -16.07
N VAL A 42 -2.21 -14.23 -16.38
CA VAL A 42 -2.39 -15.54 -17.01
C VAL A 42 -3.16 -15.37 -18.31
N LYS A 43 -2.60 -15.92 -19.40
CA LYS A 43 -3.23 -15.91 -20.72
C LYS A 43 -3.32 -17.34 -21.25
N VAL A 44 -4.52 -17.72 -21.69
CA VAL A 44 -4.79 -19.06 -22.23
C VAL A 44 -5.32 -18.90 -23.64
N THR A 45 -4.59 -19.45 -24.61
CA THR A 45 -4.99 -19.49 -26.02
C THR A 45 -5.58 -20.85 -26.35
N ILE A 46 -6.82 -20.87 -26.82
CA ILE A 46 -7.53 -22.07 -27.28
C ILE A 46 -7.98 -21.90 -28.73
N ASN A 47 -8.23 -23.02 -29.42
CA ASN A 47 -8.79 -23.00 -30.77
C ASN A 47 -10.31 -23.25 -30.78
N GLY A 48 -10.96 -23.09 -31.94
CA GLY A 48 -12.42 -23.29 -32.12
C GLY A 48 -12.97 -24.67 -31.75
N ALA A 49 -12.12 -25.65 -31.46
CA ALA A 49 -12.49 -26.97 -30.93
C ALA A 49 -12.25 -27.09 -29.40
N HIS A 50 -12.00 -25.97 -28.72
CA HIS A 50 -11.65 -25.87 -27.30
C HIS A 50 -10.35 -26.60 -26.89
N ASN A 51 -9.43 -26.85 -27.84
CA ASN A 51 -8.11 -27.38 -27.50
C ASN A 51 -7.20 -26.24 -27.06
N CYS A 52 -6.59 -26.38 -25.87
CA CYS A 52 -5.59 -25.46 -25.37
C CYS A 52 -4.30 -25.55 -26.19
N ARG A 53 -3.87 -24.42 -26.75
CA ARG A 53 -2.66 -24.29 -27.58
C ARG A 53 -1.49 -23.73 -26.78
N ARG A 54 -1.77 -22.74 -25.93
CA ARG A 54 -0.73 -22.06 -25.14
C ARG A 54 -1.29 -21.57 -23.82
N VAL A 55 -0.46 -21.66 -22.78
CA VAL A 55 -0.68 -21.02 -21.49
C VAL A 55 0.56 -20.16 -21.20
N GLU A 56 0.36 -18.87 -21.01
CA GLU A 56 1.40 -17.90 -20.62
C GLU A 56 1.10 -17.44 -19.19
N ILE A 57 2.09 -17.56 -18.31
CA ILE A 57 1.99 -17.20 -16.89
C ILE A 57 3.11 -16.22 -16.58
N ASP A 58 2.76 -15.08 -16.00
CA ASP A 58 3.73 -14.07 -15.59
C ASP A 58 4.63 -14.62 -14.46
N PRO A 59 5.95 -14.41 -14.51
CA PRO A 59 6.89 -14.92 -13.51
C PRO A 59 6.58 -14.48 -12.08
N SER A 60 5.89 -13.34 -11.88
CA SER A 60 5.49 -12.88 -10.54
C SER A 60 4.53 -13.83 -9.83
N LEU A 61 3.84 -14.70 -10.57
CA LEU A 61 2.91 -15.71 -10.01
C LEU A 61 3.61 -17.01 -9.60
N MET A 62 4.91 -17.18 -9.87
CA MET A 62 5.66 -18.39 -9.49
C MET A 62 5.97 -18.45 -8.00
N GLU A 63 5.94 -17.30 -7.32
CA GLU A 63 6.11 -17.18 -5.86
C GLU A 63 4.75 -17.26 -5.11
N ASP A 64 3.64 -17.31 -5.83
CA ASP A 64 2.28 -17.34 -5.27
C ASP A 64 1.80 -18.77 -4.95
N ASP A 65 0.71 -18.88 -4.19
CA ASP A 65 0.14 -20.16 -3.76
C ASP A 65 -0.36 -21.01 -4.95
N LYS A 66 -0.08 -22.30 -4.92
CA LYS A 66 -0.41 -23.27 -5.99
C LYS A 66 -1.91 -23.26 -6.30
N GLU A 67 -2.75 -23.19 -5.28
CA GLU A 67 -4.22 -23.17 -5.45
C GLU A 67 -4.68 -21.93 -6.25
N MET A 68 -4.04 -20.78 -6.03
CA MET A 68 -4.36 -19.54 -6.74
C MET A 68 -4.02 -19.63 -8.23
N LEU A 69 -2.88 -20.24 -8.55
CA LEU A 69 -2.46 -20.41 -9.94
C LEU A 69 -3.41 -21.35 -10.70
N GLU A 70 -3.87 -22.42 -10.05
CA GLU A 70 -4.87 -23.35 -10.61
C GLU A 70 -6.18 -22.62 -10.93
N ASP A 71 -6.67 -21.77 -10.02
CA ASP A 71 -7.88 -20.97 -10.22
C ASP A 71 -7.74 -19.95 -11.35
N LEU A 72 -6.59 -19.26 -11.43
CA LEU A 72 -6.33 -18.26 -12.48
C LEU A 72 -6.26 -18.90 -13.87
N ILE A 73 -5.66 -20.09 -14.00
CA ILE A 73 -5.61 -20.83 -15.26
C ILE A 73 -7.01 -21.27 -15.67
N ALA A 74 -7.81 -21.79 -14.74
CA ALA A 74 -9.20 -22.17 -15.01
C ALA A 74 -10.03 -20.97 -15.48
N ALA A 75 -9.86 -19.81 -14.84
CA ALA A 75 -10.54 -18.58 -15.21
C ALA A 75 -10.15 -18.10 -16.63
N ALA A 76 -8.86 -18.10 -16.97
CA ALA A 76 -8.39 -17.69 -18.29
C ALA A 76 -8.89 -18.64 -19.41
N PHE A 77 -8.97 -19.95 -19.15
CA PHE A 77 -9.54 -20.91 -20.08
C PHE A 77 -11.04 -20.67 -20.32
N ASN A 78 -11.80 -20.39 -19.25
CA ASN A 78 -13.23 -20.10 -19.34
C ASN A 78 -13.52 -18.78 -20.07
N ASP A 79 -12.67 -17.76 -19.90
CA ASP A 79 -12.73 -16.50 -20.67
C ASP A 79 -12.50 -16.78 -22.17
N ALA A 80 -11.47 -17.56 -22.50
CA ALA A 80 -11.16 -17.91 -23.88
C ALA A 80 -12.30 -18.72 -24.54
N ALA A 81 -12.90 -19.67 -23.81
CA ALA A 81 -14.02 -20.48 -24.30
C ALA A 81 -15.27 -19.65 -24.62
N ARG A 82 -15.55 -18.61 -23.82
CA ARG A 82 -16.65 -17.67 -24.06
C ARG A 82 -16.46 -16.88 -25.35
N ARG A 83 -15.27 -16.30 -25.53
CA ARG A 83 -14.92 -15.54 -26.74
C ARG A 83 -14.99 -16.39 -28.01
N ILE A 84 -14.66 -17.68 -27.94
CA ILE A 84 -14.86 -18.61 -29.07
C ILE A 84 -16.33 -18.79 -29.42
N ALA A 85 -17.20 -18.94 -28.41
CA ALA A 85 -18.64 -19.06 -28.64
C ALA A 85 -19.22 -17.81 -29.32
N GLU A 86 -18.74 -16.63 -28.96
CA GLU A 86 -19.12 -15.35 -29.60
C GLU A 86 -18.69 -15.30 -31.07
N VAL A 87 -17.43 -15.64 -31.38
CA VAL A 87 -16.95 -15.63 -32.77
C VAL A 87 -17.61 -16.71 -33.64
N GLN A 88 -17.97 -17.86 -33.06
CA GLN A 88 -18.76 -18.89 -33.75
C GLN A 88 -20.18 -18.41 -34.07
N GLN A 89 -20.78 -17.61 -33.19
CA GLN A 89 -22.13 -17.05 -33.40
C GLN A 89 -22.13 -15.95 -34.47
N GLU A 90 -21.12 -15.08 -34.50
CA GLU A 90 -20.98 -14.05 -35.54
C GLU A 90 -20.85 -14.65 -36.95
N LYS A 91 -20.12 -15.77 -37.07
CA LYS A 91 -19.88 -16.41 -38.38
C LYS A 91 -21.03 -17.31 -38.85
N ASN A 92 -21.87 -17.83 -37.96
CA ASN A 92 -22.90 -18.81 -38.31
C ASN A 92 -24.26 -18.23 -38.75
N GLY A 93 -24.48 -16.91 -38.73
CA GLY A 93 -25.52 -16.25 -39.54
C GLY A 93 -26.93 -16.85 -39.49
N VAL A 94 -27.44 -17.28 -38.33
CA VAL A 94 -28.84 -17.71 -38.17
C VAL A 94 -29.58 -16.83 -37.15
N GLY A 95 -30.57 -16.10 -37.66
CA GLY A 95 -31.89 -15.98 -37.04
C GLY A 95 -31.97 -15.39 -35.63
N PHE A 96 -32.11 -14.07 -35.60
CA PHE A 96 -32.53 -13.25 -34.47
C PHE A 96 -33.92 -13.66 -33.96
N GLN A 97 -34.03 -14.65 -33.06
CA GLN A 97 -35.20 -14.82 -32.19
C GLN A 97 -34.92 -15.83 -31.07
N ARG A 98 -35.17 -15.37 -29.84
CA ARG A 98 -35.14 -16.08 -28.53
C ARG A 98 -33.83 -16.06 -27.75
N TYR A 99 -33.42 -14.87 -27.30
CA TYR A 99 -32.95 -14.67 -25.93
C TYR A 99 -33.44 -13.31 -25.40
N SER A 100 -34.76 -13.14 -25.34
CA SER A 100 -35.37 -12.07 -24.55
C SER A 100 -35.19 -12.40 -23.06
N ALA A 101 -34.69 -11.42 -22.31
CA ALA A 101 -34.48 -11.36 -20.85
C ALA A 101 -33.15 -11.85 -20.26
N ALA A 102 -32.40 -12.78 -20.88
CA ALA A 102 -31.11 -13.22 -20.31
C ALA A 102 -29.92 -12.30 -20.62
N ALA A 103 -29.94 -11.58 -21.75
CA ALA A 103 -28.82 -10.74 -22.20
C ALA A 103 -28.68 -9.40 -21.45
N ARG A 104 -29.64 -9.02 -20.60
CA ARG A 104 -29.46 -7.90 -19.65
C ARG A 104 -28.87 -8.34 -18.31
N LEU A 105 -28.62 -9.64 -18.11
CA LEU A 105 -28.03 -10.18 -16.89
C LEU A 105 -26.55 -10.56 -17.03
N GLN A 106 -25.96 -10.45 -18.23
CA GLN A 106 -24.61 -11.00 -18.50
C GLN A 106 -23.46 -10.00 -18.36
N ASP A 107 -23.73 -8.69 -18.22
CA ASP A 107 -22.73 -7.71 -17.74
C ASP A 107 -22.49 -7.80 -16.22
N ALA A 108 -23.26 -8.63 -15.50
CA ALA A 108 -23.16 -8.80 -14.04
C ALA A 108 -22.23 -9.96 -13.61
N VAL A 109 -21.55 -10.62 -14.55
CA VAL A 109 -20.62 -11.74 -14.29
C VAL A 109 -19.16 -11.31 -14.52
N LEU A 110 -18.83 -10.08 -14.12
CA LEU A 110 -17.59 -9.88 -13.38
C LEU A 110 -17.77 -10.66 -12.08
N MET A 111 -16.79 -11.48 -11.70
CA MET A 111 -16.75 -12.16 -10.41
C MET A 111 -17.10 -11.13 -9.34
N GLN A 112 -18.36 -11.12 -8.87
CA GLN A 112 -18.81 -10.15 -7.86
C GLN A 112 -18.14 -10.57 -6.57
N THR A 113 -16.91 -10.10 -6.37
CA THR A 113 -16.33 -10.03 -5.05
C THR A 113 -17.35 -9.33 -4.18
N SER A 114 -17.67 -9.94 -3.03
CA SER A 114 -18.65 -9.37 -2.11
C SER A 114 -18.33 -7.89 -1.89
N PRO A 115 -19.29 -6.96 -2.02
CA PRO A 115 -19.02 -5.53 -1.80
C PRO A 115 -18.37 -5.23 -0.44
N LEU A 116 -18.62 -6.09 0.56
CA LEU A 116 -17.98 -6.03 1.87
C LEU A 116 -16.50 -6.42 1.83
N LEU A 117 -16.14 -7.40 1.00
CA LEU A 117 -14.76 -7.80 0.79
C LEU A 117 -13.98 -6.71 0.06
N GLU A 118 -14.58 -6.11 -0.98
CA GLU A 118 -13.97 -4.96 -1.68
C GLU A 118 -13.77 -3.77 -0.74
N SER A 119 -14.77 -3.46 0.09
CA SER A 119 -14.66 -2.40 1.09
C SER A 119 -13.56 -2.68 2.11
N LEU A 120 -13.41 -3.93 2.56
CA LEU A 120 -12.33 -4.32 3.48
C LEU A 120 -10.94 -4.17 2.81
N MET A 121 -10.80 -4.63 1.57
CA MET A 121 -9.54 -4.46 0.83
C MET A 121 -9.20 -2.98 0.64
N GLU A 122 -10.18 -2.15 0.29
CA GLU A 122 -9.95 -0.71 0.14
C GLU A 122 -9.57 -0.05 1.47
N ALA A 123 -10.29 -0.38 2.55
CA ALA A 123 -9.99 0.15 3.88
C ALA A 123 -8.57 -0.18 4.35
N LEU A 124 -8.05 -1.37 4.03
CA LEU A 124 -6.69 -1.78 4.41
C LEU A 124 -5.59 -0.99 3.68
N ARG A 125 -5.89 -0.37 2.53
CA ARG A 125 -4.91 0.40 1.73
C ARG A 125 -4.57 1.76 2.33
N CYS A 126 -5.29 2.23 3.35
CA CYS A 126 -4.92 3.45 4.05
C CYS A 126 -3.64 3.28 4.89
N LEU A 127 -3.22 2.05 5.16
CA LEU A 127 -2.03 1.75 5.95
C LEU A 127 -0.76 1.99 5.13
N PRO A 128 0.29 2.62 5.71
CA PRO A 128 1.54 2.86 5.00
C PRO A 128 2.18 1.54 4.56
N GLY A 129 2.60 1.48 3.30
CA GLY A 129 3.22 0.28 2.70
C GLY A 129 2.23 -0.81 2.24
N VAL A 130 0.92 -0.59 2.35
CA VAL A 130 -0.09 -1.57 1.93
C VAL A 130 -0.68 -1.21 0.56
N GLY A 131 -0.18 -1.89 -0.49
CA GLY A 131 -0.73 -1.80 -1.84
C GLY A 131 -1.94 -2.74 -2.07
N PRO A 132 -2.58 -2.68 -3.26
CA PRO A 132 -3.78 -3.47 -3.60
C PRO A 132 -3.59 -4.99 -3.38
N LYS A 133 -2.46 -5.55 -3.84
CA LYS A 133 -2.15 -6.98 -3.70
C LYS A 133 -1.98 -7.39 -2.23
N SER A 134 -1.30 -6.57 -1.43
CA SER A 134 -1.11 -6.83 0.00
C SER A 134 -2.44 -6.76 0.75
N ALA A 135 -3.26 -5.74 0.47
CA ALA A 135 -4.59 -5.59 1.08
C ALA A 135 -5.51 -6.79 0.76
N GLN A 136 -5.51 -7.26 -0.50
CA GLN A 136 -6.23 -8.47 -0.89
C GLN A 136 -5.78 -9.67 -0.07
N ARG A 137 -4.47 -9.95 -0.01
CA ARG A 137 -3.91 -11.07 0.78
C ARG A 137 -4.30 -10.99 2.25
N MET A 138 -4.22 -9.81 2.86
CA MET A 138 -4.61 -9.59 4.26
C MET A 138 -6.11 -9.86 4.48
N ALA A 139 -6.98 -9.34 3.61
CA ALA A 139 -8.42 -9.52 3.70
C ALA A 139 -8.82 -11.00 3.63
N PHE A 140 -8.29 -11.74 2.64
CA PHE A 140 -8.56 -13.18 2.51
C PHE A 140 -8.01 -13.97 3.71
N HIS A 141 -6.81 -13.67 4.20
CA HIS A 141 -6.23 -14.32 5.38
C HIS A 141 -7.11 -14.14 6.63
N LEU A 142 -7.56 -12.90 6.92
CA LEU A 142 -8.44 -12.63 8.05
C LEU A 142 -9.77 -13.39 7.93
N LEU A 143 -10.36 -13.46 6.74
CA LEU A 143 -11.65 -14.12 6.55
C LEU A 143 -11.58 -15.65 6.52
N GLN A 144 -10.46 -16.23 6.08
CA GLN A 144 -10.30 -17.68 5.98
C GLN A 144 -9.69 -18.30 7.24
N ARG A 145 -8.70 -17.63 7.85
CA ARG A 145 -7.86 -18.22 8.90
C ARG A 145 -7.98 -17.55 10.26
N ASP A 146 -8.31 -16.25 10.33
CA ASP A 146 -8.38 -15.54 11.62
C ASP A 146 -9.50 -14.49 11.72
N ARG A 147 -10.76 -14.95 11.60
CA ARG A 147 -11.93 -14.06 11.72
C ARG A 147 -11.99 -13.38 13.09
N SER A 148 -11.60 -14.11 14.14
CA SER A 148 -11.58 -13.60 15.50
C SER A 148 -10.55 -12.46 15.66
N GLY A 149 -9.37 -12.60 15.05
CA GLY A 149 -8.36 -11.55 15.01
C GLY A 149 -8.81 -10.34 14.23
N GLY A 150 -9.50 -10.54 13.10
CA GLY A 150 -10.13 -9.45 12.35
C GLY A 150 -11.10 -8.63 13.20
N MET A 151 -11.96 -9.30 14.00
CA MET A 151 -12.87 -8.60 14.92
C MET A 151 -12.15 -7.86 16.04
N ARG A 152 -11.12 -8.47 16.64
CA ARG A 152 -10.29 -7.80 17.66
C ARG A 152 -9.56 -6.58 17.10
N LEU A 153 -9.02 -6.69 15.89
CA LEU A 153 -8.34 -5.60 15.19
C LEU A 153 -9.30 -4.43 14.94
N ALA A 154 -10.51 -4.70 14.44
CA ALA A 154 -11.52 -3.67 14.23
C ALA A 154 -11.86 -2.93 15.54
N GLN A 155 -12.07 -3.65 16.64
CA GLN A 155 -12.32 -3.05 17.96
C GLN A 155 -11.14 -2.21 18.45
N ALA A 156 -9.91 -2.70 18.30
CA ALA A 156 -8.71 -1.98 18.70
C ALA A 156 -8.54 -0.68 17.90
N LEU A 157 -8.75 -0.73 16.57
CA LEU A 157 -8.71 0.45 15.70
C LEU A 157 -9.76 1.48 16.11
N THR A 158 -11.02 1.06 16.28
CA THR A 158 -12.09 1.98 16.70
C THR A 158 -11.74 2.68 18.01
N ARG A 159 -11.31 1.92 19.03
CA ARG A 159 -10.97 2.49 20.33
C ARG A 159 -9.76 3.40 20.25
N ALA A 160 -8.68 2.99 19.58
CA ALA A 160 -7.47 3.79 19.44
C ALA A 160 -7.76 5.14 18.77
N MET A 161 -8.53 5.14 17.68
CA MET A 161 -8.85 6.37 16.94
C MET A 161 -9.79 7.32 17.70
N SER A 162 -10.54 6.83 18.70
CA SER A 162 -11.46 7.66 19.50
C SER A 162 -10.94 8.05 20.89
N GLU A 163 -10.12 7.20 21.50
CA GLU A 163 -9.69 7.34 22.90
C GLU A 163 -8.27 7.93 23.03
N ILE A 164 -7.40 7.77 22.01
CA ILE A 164 -6.04 8.31 22.06
C ILE A 164 -6.07 9.78 21.63
N GLY A 165 -5.71 10.66 22.55
CA GLY A 165 -5.52 12.08 22.31
C GLY A 165 -4.04 12.47 22.44
N HIS A 166 -3.81 13.68 22.95
CA HIS A 166 -2.48 14.23 23.14
C HIS A 166 -2.27 14.64 24.60
N CYS A 167 -1.08 14.38 25.12
CA CYS A 167 -0.64 14.86 26.41
C CYS A 167 -0.67 16.39 26.44
N ALA A 168 -1.28 16.97 27.45
CA ALA A 168 -1.34 18.42 27.64
C ALA A 168 0.05 19.02 27.88
N ASP A 169 1.04 18.27 28.38
CA ASP A 169 2.40 18.80 28.65
C ASP A 169 3.34 18.64 27.43
N CYS A 170 3.50 17.41 26.93
CA CYS A 170 4.49 17.09 25.88
C CYS A 170 3.91 16.80 24.50
N ARG A 171 2.59 16.81 24.34
CA ARG A 171 1.87 16.55 23.08
C ARG A 171 2.00 15.14 22.49
N THR A 172 2.70 14.21 23.15
CA THR A 172 2.72 12.80 22.72
C THR A 172 1.34 12.14 22.80
N PHE A 173 1.16 11.01 22.13
CA PHE A 173 -0.09 10.24 22.19
C PHE A 173 -0.33 9.63 23.58
N THR A 174 -1.54 9.81 24.10
CA THR A 174 -2.00 9.20 25.35
C THR A 174 -3.52 9.33 25.49
N GLU A 175 -4.14 8.41 26.22
CA GLU A 175 -5.55 8.49 26.61
C GLU A 175 -5.77 9.33 27.88
N GLN A 176 -4.69 9.71 28.57
CA GLN A 176 -4.71 10.52 29.78
C GLN A 176 -4.46 11.98 29.43
N ASP A 177 -4.86 12.90 30.31
CA ASP A 177 -4.55 14.33 30.14
C ASP A 177 -3.02 14.58 30.17
N ILE A 178 -2.30 13.82 31.02
CA ILE A 178 -0.85 13.87 31.13
C ILE A 178 -0.30 12.45 30.96
N CYS A 179 0.68 12.27 30.06
CA CYS A 179 1.28 10.97 29.82
C CYS A 179 2.15 10.50 31.01
N THR A 180 2.44 9.21 31.06
CA THR A 180 3.22 8.57 32.13
C THR A 180 4.63 9.16 32.30
N ILE A 181 5.25 9.64 31.23
CA ILE A 181 6.57 10.29 31.26
C ILE A 181 6.48 11.65 31.96
N CYS A 182 5.51 12.48 31.58
CA CYS A 182 5.30 13.81 32.16
C CYS A 182 4.79 13.74 33.61
N ALA A 183 4.01 12.72 33.95
CA ALA A 183 3.53 12.50 35.30
C ALA A 183 4.62 12.04 36.29
N ASN A 184 5.81 11.65 35.80
CA ASN A 184 6.88 11.13 36.65
C ASN A 184 7.62 12.27 37.40
N PRO A 185 7.57 12.32 38.75
CA PRO A 185 8.18 13.42 39.51
C PRO A 185 9.70 13.53 39.35
N ARG A 186 10.40 12.40 39.15
CA ARG A 186 11.86 12.42 38.93
C ARG A 186 12.22 13.09 37.62
N ARG A 187 11.40 12.89 36.58
CA ARG A 187 11.58 13.53 35.28
C ARG A 187 11.20 15.02 35.31
N GLN A 188 10.16 15.37 36.08
CA GLN A 188 9.78 16.78 36.28
C GLN A 188 10.91 17.61 36.92
N GLN A 189 11.62 17.03 37.88
CA GLN A 189 12.72 17.71 38.61
C GLN A 189 14.07 17.70 37.88
N ASN A 190 14.19 16.95 36.78
CA ASN A 190 15.46 16.78 36.07
C ASN A 190 15.89 18.05 35.31
N GLY A 191 14.93 18.88 34.86
CA GLY A 191 15.22 20.16 34.19
C GLY A 191 15.58 20.07 32.71
N GLN A 192 15.63 18.87 32.12
CA GLN A 192 15.91 18.68 30.68
C GLN A 192 14.64 18.38 29.89
N ILE A 193 14.52 18.98 28.70
CA ILE A 193 13.49 18.67 27.71
C ILE A 193 14.14 18.20 26.41
N CYS A 194 13.73 17.05 25.90
CA CYS A 194 14.13 16.55 24.59
C CYS A 194 13.02 16.83 23.57
N VAL A 195 13.30 17.68 22.58
CA VAL A 195 12.37 18.05 21.52
C VAL A 195 12.53 17.10 20.34
N VAL A 196 11.42 16.49 19.91
CA VAL A 196 11.37 15.50 18.83
C VAL A 196 10.26 15.81 17.82
N GLU A 197 10.36 15.27 16.61
CA GLU A 197 9.36 15.52 15.55
C GLU A 197 8.09 14.70 15.75
N SER A 198 8.20 13.45 16.22
CA SER A 198 7.09 12.51 16.30
C SER A 198 7.06 11.69 17.60
N PRO A 199 5.91 11.10 17.99
CA PRO A 199 5.83 10.18 19.12
C PRO A 199 6.68 8.92 18.94
N ALA A 200 6.96 8.50 17.70
CA ALA A 200 7.83 7.37 17.43
C ALA A 200 9.28 7.62 17.87
N ASP A 201 9.73 8.88 17.79
CA ASP A 201 11.08 9.27 18.21
C ASP A 201 11.24 9.16 19.73
N ILE A 202 10.19 9.43 20.51
CA ILE A 202 10.18 9.16 21.96
C ILE A 202 10.44 7.68 22.20
N HIS A 203 9.75 6.80 21.48
CA HIS A 203 9.93 5.36 21.64
C HIS A 203 11.38 4.93 21.34
N ALA A 204 11.96 5.45 20.25
CA ALA A 204 13.35 5.18 19.89
C ALA A 204 14.34 5.63 20.98
N ILE A 205 14.13 6.81 21.56
CA ILE A 205 15.00 7.34 22.62
C ILE A 205 14.81 6.58 23.94
N GLU A 206 13.56 6.29 24.35
CA GLU A 206 13.29 5.56 25.59
C GLU A 206 13.87 4.14 25.57
N GLN A 207 13.92 3.48 24.39
CA GLN A 207 14.56 2.18 24.23
C GLN A 207 16.06 2.19 24.59
N THR A 208 16.73 3.33 24.50
CA THR A 208 18.14 3.45 24.91
C THR A 208 18.33 3.34 26.44
N GLY A 209 17.28 3.67 27.21
CA GLY A 209 17.33 3.76 28.67
C GLY A 209 18.27 4.85 29.22
N GLN A 210 18.82 5.72 28.37
CA GLN A 210 19.82 6.72 28.78
C GLN A 210 19.21 8.09 29.14
N PHE A 211 18.02 8.40 28.63
CA PHE A 211 17.41 9.71 28.82
C PHE A 211 16.41 9.72 29.99
N ALA A 212 16.63 10.62 30.94
CA ALA A 212 15.82 10.75 32.16
C ALA A 212 15.03 12.07 32.25
N GLY A 213 15.07 12.91 31.22
CA GLY A 213 14.31 14.16 31.16
C GLY A 213 12.87 13.99 30.69
N ARG A 214 12.22 15.08 30.32
CA ARG A 214 10.89 15.10 29.67
C ARG A 214 11.02 15.32 28.17
N TYR A 215 9.91 15.18 27.44
CA TYR A 215 9.87 15.41 26.00
C TYR A 215 8.99 16.59 25.63
N PHE A 216 9.15 17.05 24.40
CA PHE A 216 8.19 17.87 23.69
C PHE A 216 8.08 17.37 22.25
N VAL A 217 6.87 17.03 21.79
CA VAL A 217 6.63 16.51 20.45
C VAL A 217 6.08 17.62 19.55
N LEU A 218 6.78 17.89 18.46
CA LEU A 218 6.42 18.93 17.50
C LEU A 218 5.23 18.54 16.62
N MET A 219 5.10 17.24 16.30
CA MET A 219 4.19 16.69 15.27
C MET A 219 4.59 17.11 13.85
N GLY A 220 5.90 17.11 13.57
CA GLY A 220 6.48 17.49 12.30
C GLY A 220 7.67 18.43 12.45
N HIS A 221 7.93 19.21 11.41
CA HIS A 221 9.01 20.19 11.31
C HIS A 221 8.53 21.42 10.52
N LEU A 222 9.30 22.51 10.57
CA LEU A 222 9.05 23.69 9.76
C LEU A 222 9.23 23.37 8.27
N SER A 223 8.23 23.68 7.46
CA SER A 223 8.31 23.57 6.00
C SER A 223 7.62 24.76 5.35
N PRO A 224 8.37 25.83 5.00
CA PRO A 224 7.81 26.97 4.28
C PRO A 224 7.21 26.60 2.91
N LEU A 225 7.72 25.53 2.29
CA LEU A 225 7.23 25.04 1.01
C LEU A 225 5.84 24.41 1.12
N ASP A 226 5.58 23.69 2.23
CA ASP A 226 4.29 23.09 2.52
C ASP A 226 3.36 24.01 3.32
N GLY A 227 3.82 25.23 3.63
CA GLY A 227 3.07 26.21 4.42
C GLY A 227 2.96 25.87 5.90
N ILE A 228 3.84 25.01 6.43
CA ILE A 228 3.87 24.60 7.84
C ILE A 228 4.76 25.58 8.62
N GLY A 229 4.14 26.36 9.49
CA GLY A 229 4.80 27.37 10.32
C GLY A 229 4.98 26.97 11.79
N PRO A 230 5.56 27.87 12.62
CA PRO A 230 5.84 27.61 14.04
C PRO A 230 4.61 27.20 14.87
N GLY A 231 3.45 27.82 14.62
CA GLY A 231 2.22 27.50 15.33
C GLY A 231 1.67 26.11 15.01
N ASP A 232 1.87 25.62 13.79
CA ASP A 232 1.37 24.31 13.36
C ASP A 232 2.11 23.16 14.05
N ILE A 233 3.41 23.36 14.29
CA ILE A 233 4.26 22.42 15.03
C ILE A 233 4.33 22.74 16.53
N GLY A 234 3.45 23.63 17.01
CA GLY A 234 3.23 23.97 18.42
C GLY A 234 4.42 24.59 19.15
N LEU A 235 5.21 25.41 18.46
CA LEU A 235 6.32 26.13 19.08
C LEU A 235 5.87 27.24 20.04
N ASP A 236 4.66 27.77 19.86
CA ASP A 236 3.98 28.66 20.81
C ASP A 236 3.90 28.04 22.22
N ARG A 237 3.55 26.75 22.28
CA ARG A 237 3.47 26.01 23.55
C ARG A 237 4.85 25.71 24.12
N LEU A 238 5.83 25.44 23.26
CA LEU A 238 7.21 25.25 23.72
C LEU A 238 7.75 26.56 24.33
N GLU A 239 7.53 27.69 23.66
CA GLU A 239 7.92 29.02 24.14
C GLU A 239 7.30 29.33 25.51
N GLU A 240 6.00 29.08 25.69
CA GLU A 240 5.33 29.26 26.98
C GLU A 240 6.00 28.45 28.10
N ARG A 241 6.43 27.22 27.81
CA ARG A 241 7.14 26.38 28.77
C ARG A 241 8.54 26.90 29.08
N LEU A 242 9.26 27.38 28.07
CA LEU A 242 10.58 28.01 28.26
C LEU A 242 10.48 29.27 29.14
N ALA A 243 9.39 30.02 29.04
CA ALA A 243 9.16 31.21 29.84
C ALA A 243 8.70 30.93 31.28
N THR A 244 7.97 29.83 31.51
CA THR A 244 7.28 29.58 32.79
C THR A 244 7.92 28.51 33.66
N GLU A 245 8.57 27.51 33.06
CA GLU A 245 9.18 26.39 33.76
C GLU A 245 10.67 26.62 34.02
N THR A 246 11.22 25.94 35.05
CA THR A 246 12.66 25.93 35.30
C THR A 246 13.33 24.84 34.46
N ILE A 247 13.78 25.21 33.26
CA ILE A 247 14.45 24.31 32.30
C ILE A 247 15.93 24.68 32.24
N SER A 248 16.81 23.70 32.45
CA SER A 248 18.26 23.88 32.36
C SER A 248 18.79 23.60 30.95
N GLU A 249 18.15 22.69 30.22
CA GLU A 249 18.60 22.26 28.89
C GLU A 249 17.44 21.83 28.00
N VAL A 250 17.52 22.24 26.73
CA VAL A 250 16.69 21.75 25.64
C VAL A 250 17.58 20.96 24.67
N ILE A 251 17.33 19.65 24.58
CA ILE A 251 18.01 18.75 23.67
C ILE A 251 17.20 18.67 22.38
N LEU A 252 17.78 19.11 21.28
CA LEU A 252 17.18 19.13 19.96
C LEU A 252 17.45 17.79 19.27
N ALA A 253 16.43 16.95 19.23
CA ALA A 253 16.44 15.62 18.62
C ALA A 253 15.48 15.53 17.42
N THR A 254 15.34 16.63 16.66
CA THR A 254 14.72 16.60 15.33
C THR A 254 15.57 15.80 14.35
N ASN A 255 14.97 15.31 13.27
CA ASN A 255 15.62 14.47 12.28
C ASN A 255 16.80 15.20 11.61
N PRO A 256 17.85 14.49 11.17
CA PRO A 256 18.99 15.07 10.46
C PRO A 256 18.64 15.35 8.98
N THR A 257 17.62 16.17 8.76
CA THR A 257 17.15 16.62 7.44
C THR A 257 17.29 18.14 7.35
N VAL A 258 17.15 18.71 6.15
CA VAL A 258 17.23 20.16 5.95
C VAL A 258 16.17 20.88 6.80
N GLU A 259 14.94 20.38 6.77
CA GLU A 259 13.80 20.90 7.53
C GLU A 259 13.97 20.68 9.03
N GLY A 260 14.46 19.50 9.43
CA GLY A 260 14.74 19.17 10.83
C GLY A 260 15.84 20.05 11.44
N ASP A 261 16.90 20.36 10.69
CA ASP A 261 17.97 21.25 11.11
C ASP A 261 17.53 22.72 11.12
N ALA A 262 16.73 23.16 10.15
CA ALA A 262 16.11 24.49 10.19
C ALA A 262 15.23 24.65 11.43
N THR A 263 14.44 23.63 11.76
CA THR A 263 13.59 23.59 12.95
C THR A 263 14.43 23.61 14.23
N ALA A 264 15.50 22.82 14.29
CA ALA A 264 16.41 22.82 15.43
C ALA A 264 17.04 24.20 15.66
N ASN A 265 17.55 24.84 14.61
CA ASN A 265 18.15 26.17 14.72
C ASN A 265 17.14 27.22 15.19
N TYR A 266 15.91 27.18 14.68
CA TYR A 266 14.84 28.06 15.15
C TYR A 266 14.57 27.89 16.65
N ILE A 267 14.47 26.64 17.14
CA ILE A 267 14.27 26.37 18.56
C ILE A 267 15.49 26.79 19.38
N ALA A 268 16.71 26.64 18.86
CA ALA A 268 17.94 27.06 19.53
C ALA A 268 17.96 28.59 19.75
N GLU A 269 17.54 29.37 18.75
CA GLU A 269 17.37 30.83 18.86
C GLU A 269 16.34 31.17 19.95
N LEU A 270 15.18 30.49 19.95
CA LEU A 270 14.14 30.66 20.96
C LEU A 270 14.65 30.35 22.39
N CYS A 271 15.46 29.30 22.54
CA CYS A 271 16.09 28.97 23.82
C CYS A 271 17.08 30.04 24.26
N ALA A 272 17.86 30.61 23.33
CA ALA A 272 18.82 31.66 23.61
C ALA A 272 18.14 32.95 24.11
N GLU A 273 16.99 33.32 23.55
CA GLU A 273 16.18 34.46 24.01
C GLU A 273 15.71 34.29 25.46
N HIS A 274 15.49 33.05 25.89
CA HIS A 274 15.07 32.69 27.26
C HIS A 274 16.25 32.35 28.18
N GLY A 275 17.50 32.43 27.71
CA GLY A 275 18.69 32.11 28.50
C GLY A 275 18.83 30.62 28.86
N ILE A 276 18.25 29.72 28.05
CA ILE A 276 18.26 28.28 28.26
C ILE A 276 19.30 27.63 27.33
N MET A 277 20.05 26.65 27.84
CA MET A 277 21.03 25.93 27.04
C MET A 277 20.32 25.04 26.01
N ALA A 278 20.62 25.25 24.73
CA ALA A 278 20.22 24.33 23.66
C ALA A 278 21.39 23.42 23.28
N SER A 279 21.15 22.11 23.21
CA SER A 279 22.09 21.12 22.69
C SER A 279 21.48 20.38 21.51
N ARG A 280 22.31 19.88 20.60
CA ARG A 280 21.88 19.08 19.44
C ARG A 280 22.39 17.67 19.59
N ILE A 281 21.57 16.67 19.27
CA ILE A 281 22.05 15.29 19.19
C ILE A 281 23.21 15.17 18.19
N ALA A 282 24.14 14.26 18.46
CA ALA A 282 25.27 14.05 17.57
C ALA A 282 24.82 13.48 16.23
N HIS A 283 25.39 14.01 15.13
CA HIS A 283 25.20 13.49 13.78
C HIS A 283 26.50 12.90 13.28
N GLY A 284 26.41 11.73 12.64
CA GLY A 284 27.55 11.19 11.93
C GLY A 284 27.45 9.71 11.61
N VAL A 285 28.61 9.11 11.42
CA VAL A 285 28.77 7.70 11.06
C VAL A 285 28.11 6.80 12.12
N PRO A 286 27.23 5.88 11.73
CA PRO A 286 26.61 4.94 12.66
C PRO A 286 27.67 4.00 13.28
N VAL A 287 27.50 3.68 14.56
CA VAL A 287 28.37 2.73 15.26
C VAL A 287 28.29 1.35 14.58
N GLY A 288 29.44 0.76 14.30
CA GLY A 288 29.53 -0.53 13.60
C GLY A 288 29.48 -0.41 12.07
N GLY A 289 29.32 0.79 11.52
CA GLY A 289 29.47 1.05 10.09
C GLY A 289 30.93 1.15 9.65
N GLU A 290 31.21 0.79 8.41
CA GLU A 290 32.51 0.95 7.77
C GLU A 290 32.53 2.25 6.94
N LEU A 291 33.59 3.06 7.05
CA LEU A 291 33.64 4.39 6.42
C LEU A 291 33.48 4.34 4.89
N GLU A 292 33.90 3.25 4.24
CA GLU A 292 33.72 3.08 2.79
C GLU A 292 32.26 2.90 2.35
N MET A 293 31.39 2.50 3.27
CA MET A 293 29.97 2.25 3.04
C MET A 293 29.09 3.45 3.44
N VAL A 294 29.67 4.51 4.01
CA VAL A 294 28.95 5.71 4.44
C VAL A 294 28.86 6.69 3.28
N ASP A 295 27.70 7.33 3.12
CA ASP A 295 27.51 8.36 2.11
C ASP A 295 28.39 9.60 2.38
N GLY A 296 28.76 10.31 1.30
CA GLY A 296 29.66 11.45 1.39
C GLY A 296 29.12 12.60 2.27
N THR A 297 27.79 12.76 2.36
CA THR A 297 27.16 13.80 3.17
C THR A 297 27.36 13.49 4.65
N THR A 298 27.02 12.28 5.09
CA THR A 298 27.24 11.83 6.47
C THR A 298 28.72 11.90 6.87
N LEU A 299 29.65 11.52 5.98
CA LEU A 299 31.08 11.65 6.24
C LEU A 299 31.52 13.11 6.38
N SER A 300 31.03 13.99 5.51
CA SER A 300 31.32 15.43 5.57
C SER A 300 30.84 16.04 6.90
N HIS A 301 29.60 15.73 7.31
CA HIS A 301 29.05 16.16 8.59
C HIS A 301 29.85 15.60 9.78
N SER A 302 30.25 14.33 9.74
CA SER A 302 31.06 13.70 10.79
C SER A 302 32.44 14.33 10.94
N LEU A 303 33.08 14.69 9.82
CA LEU A 303 34.39 15.37 9.82
C LEU A 303 34.28 16.81 10.33
N ALA A 304 33.22 17.52 9.94
CA ALA A 304 32.95 18.88 10.43
C ALA A 304 32.66 18.88 11.93
N GLY A 305 31.86 17.93 12.41
CA GLY A 305 31.48 17.73 13.81
C GLY A 305 32.46 16.88 14.62
N ARG A 306 33.74 16.79 14.24
CA ARG A 306 34.73 16.01 15.00
C ARG A 306 35.02 16.66 16.36
N HIS A 307 35.13 15.85 17.41
CA HIS A 307 35.41 16.31 18.76
C HIS A 307 36.79 15.81 19.25
N PRO A 308 37.51 16.59 20.08
CA PRO A 308 38.79 16.16 20.62
C PRO A 308 38.61 15.00 21.61
N ILE A 309 39.46 13.99 21.53
CA ILE A 309 39.57 12.95 22.55
C ILE A 309 40.36 13.54 23.72
N ARG A 310 39.74 13.60 24.91
CA ARG A 310 40.40 14.01 26.15
C ARG A 310 40.88 12.76 26.87
N PHE A 311 42.17 12.72 27.22
CA PHE A 311 42.82 11.67 28.02
C PHE A 311 42.99 12.14 29.46
#